data_AF-A0A4Q6C125-F1
#
_entry.id   AF-A0A4Q6C125-F1
#
_cell.length_a   1.000
_cell.length_b   1.000
_cell.length_c   1.000
_cell.angle_alpha   90.00
_cell.angle_beta   90.00
_cell.angle_gamma   90.00
#
_symmetry.space_group_name_H-M   'P 1'
#
loop_
_entity.id
_entity.type
_entity.pdbx_description
1 polymer ?
#
loop_
_entity_poly.entity_id
_entity_poly.type
_entity_poly.pdbx_seq_one_letter_code
_entity_poly.pdbx_strand_id
1 'polypeptide(L)'
;MESNHSRNIKISFIPLKTVVYYCGGSSRWANLIKSVHKQGGTMRLVMRTLNDYLRQKRLDSGLSQLDVAKVLGYSSPQFVSNWERGLVSPPLETIAVLIDLYKIPSGEVISKILEETQDYLESSLSKRKKSKAASKKK
;
A
#
# COMPACT_ATOMS: atom_id res chain seq x y z
N MET A 1 45.09 -24.63 12.83
CA MET A 1 44.81 -24.42 14.27
C MET A 1 44.55 -22.95 14.44
N GLU A 2 43.28 -22.60 14.61
CA GLU A 2 42.77 -21.23 14.66
C GLU A 2 43.26 -20.49 15.90
N SER A 3 43.63 -19.23 15.67
CA SER A 3 43.94 -18.23 16.68
C SER A 3 42.77 -17.25 16.85
N ASN A 4 42.43 -17.07 18.11
CA ASN A 4 41.42 -16.20 18.71
C ASN A 4 41.69 -14.69 18.45
N HIS A 5 40.71 -13.94 17.94
CA HIS A 5 40.50 -12.55 18.37
C HIS A 5 39.09 -12.03 18.06
N SER A 6 38.36 -11.72 19.13
CA SER A 6 37.13 -10.93 19.11
C SER A 6 37.36 -9.56 18.46
N ARG A 7 36.54 -9.19 17.48
CA ARG A 7 36.30 -7.78 17.14
C ARG A 7 34.82 -7.53 16.85
N ASN A 8 34.20 -6.99 17.88
CA ASN A 8 33.39 -5.77 17.86
C ASN A 8 32.28 -5.62 16.79
N ILE A 9 31.07 -5.50 17.33
CA ILE A 9 29.81 -5.17 16.67
C ILE A 9 29.98 -3.94 15.76
N LYS A 10 29.72 -4.12 14.46
CA LYS A 10 29.19 -3.04 13.61
C LYS A 10 27.96 -3.59 12.90
N ILE A 11 26.79 -3.35 13.50
CA ILE A 11 25.50 -3.50 12.82
C ILE A 11 25.45 -2.36 11.79
N SER A 12 26.05 -2.58 10.63
CA SER A 12 25.81 -1.76 9.45
C SER A 12 24.43 -2.12 8.91
N PHE A 13 23.48 -1.27 9.27
CA PHE A 13 22.12 -1.16 8.78
C PHE A 13 22.11 -1.09 7.24
N ILE A 14 21.68 -2.17 6.58
CA ILE A 14 21.46 -2.20 5.12
C ILE A 14 19.93 -2.18 4.88
N PRO A 15 19.40 -1.17 4.17
CA PRO A 15 17.96 -0.90 4.08
C PRO A 15 17.20 -1.82 3.12
N LEU A 16 15.94 -2.09 3.47
CA LEU A 16 14.93 -2.98 2.86
C LEU A 16 14.50 -2.65 1.40
N LYS A 17 15.34 -2.08 0.53
CA LYS A 17 14.92 -1.63 -0.82
C LYS A 17 15.66 -2.26 -2.00
N THR A 18 16.04 -3.53 -1.94
CA THR A 18 16.71 -4.19 -3.11
C THR A 18 16.04 -5.48 -3.59
N VAL A 19 14.73 -5.64 -3.39
CA VAL A 19 13.97 -6.75 -4.00
C VAL A 19 12.63 -6.14 -4.38
N VAL A 20 12.33 -5.77 -5.64
CA VAL A 20 12.31 -6.62 -6.84
C VAL A 20 12.38 -5.72 -8.09
N TYR A 21 13.27 -6.02 -9.04
CA TYR A 21 12.88 -6.36 -10.42
C TYR A 21 14.04 -7.01 -11.21
N TYR A 22 13.75 -8.22 -11.72
CA TYR A 22 14.41 -9.04 -12.76
C TYR A 22 15.82 -9.64 -12.51
N CYS A 23 15.89 -10.97 -12.29
CA CYS A 23 16.23 -11.97 -13.33
C CYS A 23 16.28 -13.41 -12.75
N GLY A 24 15.72 -14.40 -13.47
CA GLY A 24 16.14 -15.81 -13.41
C GLY A 24 15.66 -16.71 -12.27
N GLY A 25 14.54 -17.42 -12.50
CA GLY A 25 14.30 -18.83 -12.11
C GLY A 25 14.62 -19.31 -10.68
N SER A 26 13.59 -19.46 -9.84
CA SER A 26 13.49 -20.56 -8.86
C SER A 26 12.10 -20.58 -8.22
N SER A 27 11.33 -21.64 -8.52
CA SER A 27 9.96 -21.88 -8.01
C SER A 27 9.85 -22.02 -6.49
N ARG A 28 10.97 -21.94 -5.76
CA ARG A 28 11.03 -22.03 -4.29
C ARG A 28 10.77 -20.68 -3.60
N TRP A 29 10.94 -19.56 -4.32
CA TRP A 29 10.68 -18.19 -3.81
C TRP A 29 9.22 -17.75 -3.95
N ALA A 30 8.49 -18.28 -4.92
CA ALA A 30 7.05 -18.02 -5.10
C ALA A 30 6.21 -18.57 -3.93
N ASN A 31 6.66 -19.63 -3.27
CA ASN A 31 5.97 -20.22 -2.12
C ASN A 31 6.28 -19.49 -0.79
N LEU A 32 7.40 -18.77 -0.69
CA LEU A 32 7.74 -17.97 0.48
C LEU A 32 6.92 -16.67 0.55
N ILE A 33 6.63 -16.04 -0.60
CA ILE A 33 5.71 -14.89 -0.70
C ILE A 33 4.27 -15.29 -0.41
N LYS A 34 3.87 -16.53 -0.73
CA LYS A 34 2.56 -17.08 -0.34
C LYS A 34 2.45 -17.38 1.16
N SER A 35 3.58 -17.55 1.88
CA SER A 35 3.60 -17.96 3.30
C SER A 35 3.53 -16.78 4.29
N VAL A 36 3.91 -15.56 3.88
CA VAL A 36 3.82 -14.34 4.72
C VAL A 36 2.41 -13.74 4.74
N HIS A 37 1.45 -14.31 4.00
CA HIS A 37 0.03 -13.96 4.04
C HIS A 37 -0.72 -14.62 5.21
N LYS A 38 -0.10 -14.67 6.39
CA LYS A 38 -0.70 -15.26 7.60
C LYS A 38 -0.84 -14.18 8.67
N GLN A 39 -2.05 -13.60 8.69
CA GLN A 39 -2.66 -12.70 9.70
C GLN A 39 -2.57 -11.20 9.41
N GLY A 40 -3.68 -10.69 8.85
CA GLY A 40 -3.94 -9.29 8.54
C GLY A 40 -4.85 -9.22 7.32
N GLY A 41 -6.14 -9.49 7.48
CA GLY A 41 -7.10 -9.50 6.39
C GLY A 41 -7.23 -8.11 5.77
N THR A 42 -6.46 -7.86 4.72
CA THR A 42 -6.50 -6.62 3.95
C THR A 42 -7.87 -6.48 3.33
N MET A 43 -8.72 -5.58 3.85
CA MET A 43 -9.84 -5.06 3.08
C MET A 43 -9.26 -4.47 1.79
N ARG A 44 -9.47 -5.14 0.66
CA ARG A 44 -9.11 -4.62 -0.66
C ARG A 44 -10.19 -3.63 -1.09
N LEU A 45 -10.26 -2.51 -0.38
CA LEU A 45 -10.98 -1.32 -0.81
C LEU A 45 -10.12 -0.66 -1.90
N VAL A 46 -10.67 -0.61 -3.11
CA VAL A 46 -10.12 0.28 -4.14
C VAL A 46 -10.56 1.68 -3.74
N MET A 47 -9.66 2.43 -3.10
CA MET A 47 -9.96 3.76 -2.56
C MET A 47 -9.83 4.85 -3.63
N ARG A 48 -10.84 5.01 -4.50
CA ARG A 48 -10.79 5.97 -5.60
C ARG A 48 -10.67 7.41 -5.09
N THR A 49 -11.46 7.76 -4.09
CA THR A 49 -11.49 9.12 -3.54
C THR A 49 -10.17 9.49 -2.88
N LEU A 50 -9.57 8.55 -2.13
CA LEU A 50 -8.25 8.76 -1.54
C LEU A 50 -7.16 8.91 -2.61
N ASN A 51 -7.19 8.06 -3.64
CA ASN A 51 -6.18 8.06 -4.69
C ASN A 51 -6.17 9.38 -5.49
N ASP A 52 -7.35 9.90 -5.83
CA ASP A 52 -7.47 11.20 -6.50
C ASP A 52 -6.99 12.34 -5.61
N TYR A 53 -7.30 12.28 -4.30
CA TYR A 53 -6.82 13.27 -3.35
C TYR A 53 -5.29 13.25 -3.19
N LEU A 54 -4.67 12.07 -3.10
CA LEU A 54 -3.20 11.94 -3.05
C LEU A 54 -2.55 12.49 -4.32
N ARG A 55 -3.17 12.27 -5.49
CA ARG A 55 -2.73 12.84 -6.77
C ARG A 55 -2.76 14.37 -6.73
N GLN A 56 -3.86 14.97 -6.25
CA GLN A 56 -3.99 16.42 -6.14
C GLN A 56 -2.91 17.00 -5.23
N LYS A 57 -2.72 16.43 -4.04
CA LYS A 57 -1.70 16.88 -3.09
C LYS A 57 -0.27 16.76 -3.61
N ARG A 58 0.01 15.73 -4.42
CA ARG A 58 1.29 15.64 -5.13
C ARG A 58 1.49 16.82 -6.09
N LEU A 59 0.46 17.14 -6.89
CA LEU A 59 0.52 18.24 -7.85
C LEU A 59 0.65 19.59 -7.15
N ASP A 60 -0.08 19.81 -6.05
CA ASP A 60 0.02 21.01 -5.22
C ASP A 60 1.43 21.18 -4.63
N SER A 61 2.11 20.07 -4.35
CA SER A 61 3.50 20.05 -3.90
C SER A 61 4.53 20.25 -5.03
N GLY A 62 4.07 20.41 -6.29
CA GLY A 62 4.93 20.59 -7.46
C GLY A 62 5.75 19.35 -7.85
N LEU A 63 5.39 18.15 -7.35
CA LEU A 63 6.17 16.93 -7.55
C LEU A 63 5.67 16.15 -8.76
N SER A 64 6.57 15.63 -9.59
CA SER A 64 6.21 14.63 -10.60
C SER A 64 6.02 13.25 -9.96
N GLN A 65 5.36 12.32 -10.66
CA GLN A 65 5.26 10.93 -10.21
C GLN A 65 6.64 10.28 -10.04
N LEU A 66 7.62 10.68 -10.87
CA LEU A 66 8.99 10.18 -10.79
C LEU A 66 9.71 10.70 -9.54
N ASP A 67 9.46 11.95 -9.13
CA ASP A 67 10.08 12.50 -7.92
C ASP A 67 9.60 11.75 -6.67
N VAL A 68 8.30 11.45 -6.61
CA VAL A 68 7.72 10.63 -5.54
C VAL A 68 8.30 9.22 -5.56
N ALA A 69 8.41 8.60 -6.74
CA ALA A 69 9.02 7.28 -6.88
C ALA A 69 10.47 7.27 -6.37
N LYS A 70 11.27 8.29 -6.69
CA LYS A 70 12.65 8.43 -6.21
C LYS A 70 12.73 8.55 -4.69
N VAL A 71 11.86 9.35 -4.06
CA VAL A 71 11.76 9.46 -2.58
C VAL A 71 11.41 8.09 -1.97
N LEU A 72 10.51 7.36 -2.61
CA LEU A 72 10.14 6.00 -2.21
C LEU A 72 11.20 4.94 -2.59
N GLY A 73 12.31 5.32 -3.22
CA GLY A 73 13.42 4.42 -3.60
C GLY A 73 13.13 3.53 -4.80
N TYR A 74 12.17 3.91 -5.65
CA TYR A 74 11.86 3.24 -6.90
C TYR A 74 12.50 3.95 -8.09
N SER A 75 12.92 3.17 -9.09
CA SER A 75 13.46 3.68 -10.35
C SER A 75 12.38 4.10 -11.35
N SER A 76 11.13 3.66 -11.17
CA SER A 76 10.02 3.86 -12.10
C SER A 76 8.79 4.44 -11.40
N PRO A 77 8.04 5.35 -12.05
CA PRO A 77 6.80 5.93 -11.51
C PRO A 77 5.58 5.00 -11.59
N GLN A 78 5.74 3.76 -12.07
CA GLN A 78 4.63 2.84 -12.35
C GLN A 78 3.72 2.59 -11.15
N PHE A 79 4.29 2.46 -9.94
CA PHE A 79 3.51 2.26 -8.72
C PHE A 79 2.66 3.48 -8.38
N VAL A 80 3.25 4.68 -8.42
CA VAL A 80 2.53 5.94 -8.20
C VAL A 80 1.39 6.09 -9.21
N SER A 81 1.66 5.80 -10.49
CA SER A 81 0.62 5.81 -11.54
C SER A 81 -0.48 4.77 -11.32
N ASN A 82 -0.17 3.57 -10.81
CA ASN A 82 -1.17 2.56 -10.48
C ASN A 82 -2.07 3.00 -9.31
N TRP A 83 -1.49 3.64 -8.29
CA TRP A 83 -2.25 4.19 -7.16
C TRP A 83 -3.18 5.30 -7.61
N GLU A 84 -2.67 6.28 -8.34
CA GLU A 84 -3.46 7.43 -8.81
C GLU A 84 -4.58 7.05 -9.79
N ARG A 85 -4.49 5.89 -10.44
CA ARG A 85 -5.56 5.35 -11.30
C ARG A 85 -6.52 4.40 -10.56
N GLY A 86 -6.30 4.15 -9.28
CA GLY A 86 -7.10 3.22 -8.48
C GLY A 86 -6.97 1.76 -8.89
N LEU A 87 -5.87 1.37 -9.53
CA LEU A 87 -5.64 -0.04 -9.88
C LEU A 87 -5.22 -0.87 -8.65
N VAL A 88 -4.44 -0.25 -7.77
CA VAL A 88 -3.91 -0.81 -6.54
C VAL A 88 -3.94 0.28 -5.48
N SER A 89 -4.16 -0.07 -4.22
CA SER A 89 -4.03 0.88 -3.10
C SER A 89 -2.58 0.94 -2.61
N PRO A 90 -2.03 2.12 -2.27
CA PRO A 90 -0.73 2.20 -1.62
C PRO A 90 -0.75 1.49 -0.26
N PRO A 91 0.34 0.79 0.13
CA PRO A 91 0.49 0.27 1.49
C PRO A 91 0.42 1.37 2.56
N LEU A 92 0.04 1.03 3.79
CA LEU A 92 -0.15 2.03 4.85
C LEU A 92 1.15 2.75 5.20
N GLU A 93 2.28 2.02 5.23
CA GLU A 93 3.61 2.58 5.42
C GLU A 93 3.98 3.58 4.32
N THR A 94 3.57 3.31 3.08
CA THR A 94 3.76 4.22 1.95
C THR A 94 2.88 5.46 2.12
N ILE A 95 1.62 5.30 2.54
CA ILE A 95 0.71 6.42 2.83
C ILE A 95 1.34 7.36 3.86
N ALA A 96 1.95 6.84 4.93
CA ALA A 96 2.63 7.66 5.93
C ALA A 96 3.74 8.52 5.31
N VAL A 97 4.57 7.94 4.43
CA VAL A 97 5.63 8.70 3.72
C VAL A 97 5.02 9.76 2.80
N LEU A 98 3.91 9.45 2.12
CA LEU A 98 3.22 10.40 1.24
C LEU A 98 2.61 11.57 2.02
N ILE A 99 2.06 11.32 3.21
CA ILE A 99 1.55 12.36 4.12
C ILE A 99 2.64 13.37 4.45
N ASP A 100 3.83 12.89 4.83
CA ASP A 100 4.97 13.74 5.18
C ASP A 100 5.53 14.47 3.95
N LEU A 101 5.57 13.79 2.80
CA LEU A 101 6.09 14.34 1.55
C LEU A 101 5.19 15.46 1.01
N TYR A 102 3.88 15.26 1.04
CA TYR A 102 2.89 16.19 0.51
C TYR A 102 2.38 17.21 1.54
N LYS A 103 2.91 17.17 2.77
CA LYS A 103 2.51 18.06 3.88
C LYS A 103 1.00 18.02 4.16
N ILE A 104 0.44 16.81 4.14
CA ILE A 104 -0.97 16.58 4.42
C ILE A 104 -1.17 16.39 5.93
N PRO A 105 -2.19 16.99 6.56
CA PRO A 105 -2.58 16.61 7.91
C PRO A 105 -3.10 15.17 7.93
N SER A 106 -2.54 14.31 8.80
CA SER A 106 -2.94 12.89 8.88
C SER A 106 -4.44 12.69 9.10
N GLY A 107 -5.09 13.59 9.84
CA GLY A 107 -6.54 13.59 10.05
C GLY A 107 -7.36 13.64 8.75
N GLU A 108 -6.93 14.42 7.75
CA GLU A 108 -7.64 14.50 6.46
C GLU A 108 -7.60 13.17 5.71
N VAL A 109 -6.46 12.47 5.76
CA VAL A 109 -6.32 11.15 5.13
C VAL A 109 -7.17 10.11 5.84
N ILE A 110 -7.17 10.11 7.18
CA ILE A 110 -7.98 9.20 7.99
C ILE A 110 -9.47 9.41 7.69
N SER A 111 -9.95 10.65 7.67
CA SER A 111 -11.36 10.94 7.36
C SER A 111 -11.75 10.38 5.99
N LYS A 112 -10.94 10.59 4.95
CA LYS A 112 -11.22 10.06 3.60
C LYS A 112 -11.25 8.54 3.55
N ILE A 113 -10.34 7.89 4.24
CA ILE A 113 -10.31 6.42 4.37
C ILE A 113 -11.59 5.93 5.03
N LEU A 114 -12.02 6.59 6.11
CA LEU A 114 -13.23 6.21 6.85
C LEU A 114 -14.50 6.42 6.04
N GLU A 115 -14.66 7.57 5.39
CA GLU A 115 -15.80 7.89 4.52
C GLU A 115 -15.97 6.82 3.43
N GLU A 116 -14.90 6.53 2.68
CA GLU A 116 -14.96 5.55 1.59
C GLU A 116 -15.19 4.11 2.10
N THR A 117 -14.66 3.79 3.28
CA THR A 117 -14.91 2.51 3.93
C THR A 117 -16.37 2.39 4.38
N GLN A 118 -16.94 3.44 4.97
CA GLN A 118 -18.34 3.50 5.39
C GLN A 118 -19.27 3.30 4.19
N ASP A 119 -19.08 4.07 3.12
CA ASP A 119 -19.86 3.96 1.88
C ASP A 119 -19.84 2.54 1.31
N TYR A 120 -18.66 1.92 1.26
CA TYR A 120 -18.52 0.54 0.81
C TYR A 120 -19.26 -0.45 1.68
N LEU A 121 -19.14 -0.33 3.00
CA LEU A 121 -19.80 -1.21 3.96
C LEU A 121 -21.32 -1.06 3.87
N GLU A 122 -21.82 0.17 3.82
CA GLU A 122 -23.24 0.45 3.65
C GLU A 122 -23.77 -0.14 2.35
N SER A 123 -23.09 0.06 1.22
CA SER A 123 -23.47 -0.51 -0.07
C SER A 123 -23.45 -2.05 -0.06
N SER A 124 -22.48 -2.65 0.62
CA SER A 124 -22.27 -4.10 0.65
C SER A 124 -23.21 -4.84 1.62
N LEU A 125 -23.61 -4.19 2.72
CA LEU A 125 -24.48 -4.77 3.74
C LEU A 125 -25.95 -4.45 3.51
N SER A 126 -26.29 -3.25 3.00
CA SER A 126 -27.69 -2.87 2.73
C SER A 126 -28.32 -3.72 1.62
N LYS A 127 -27.55 -4.12 0.60
CA LYS A 127 -28.02 -4.98 -0.51
C LYS A 127 -28.53 -6.35 -0.04
N ARG A 128 -28.02 -6.88 1.07
CA ARG A 128 -28.42 -8.21 1.61
C ARG A 128 -29.83 -8.24 2.21
N LYS A 129 -30.38 -7.10 2.66
CA LYS A 129 -31.73 -7.07 3.27
C LYS A 129 -32.85 -7.25 2.24
N LYS A 130 -32.67 -6.84 0.98
CA LYS A 130 -33.72 -6.90 -0.06
C LYS A 130 -33.95 -8.30 -0.63
N SER A 131 -32.93 -9.17 -0.68
CA SER A 131 -33.06 -10.51 -1.28
C SER A 131 -33.76 -11.54 -0.38
N LYS A 132 -33.71 -11.40 0.95
CA LYS A 132 -34.40 -12.32 1.88
C LYS A 132 -35.89 -12.05 2.06
N ALA A 133 -36.36 -10.83 1.73
CA ALA A 133 -37.79 -10.51 1.79
C ALA A 133 -38.59 -11.11 0.60
N ALA A 134 -37.95 -11.39 -0.53
CA ALA A 134 -38.59 -11.96 -1.72
C ALA A 134 -38.75 -13.50 -1.66
N SER A 135 -37.97 -14.20 -0.83
CA SER A 135 -37.97 -15.68 -0.77
C SER A 135 -38.93 -16.27 0.26
N LYS A 136 -39.62 -15.45 1.08
CA LYS A 136 -40.55 -15.92 2.12
C LYS A 136 -42.02 -15.93 1.69
N LYS A 137 -42.27 -15.86 0.38
CA LYS A 137 -43.59 -15.92 -0.24
C LYS A 137 -43.64 -17.10 -1.20
N LYS A 138 -43.50 -18.31 -0.66
CA LYS A 138 -43.92 -19.55 -1.32
C LYS A 138 -44.32 -20.57 -0.27
#